data_AF-A0A134DLE7-F1
#
_entry.id   AF-A0A134DLE7-F1
#
_cell.length_a   1.000
_cell.length_b   1.000
_cell.length_c   1.000
_cell.angle_alpha   90.00
_cell.angle_beta   90.00
_cell.angle_gamma   90.00
#
_symmetry.space_group_name_H-M   'P 1'
#
loop_
_entity.id
_entity.type
_entity.pdbx_description
1 polymer ?
#
loop_
_entity_poly.entity_id
_entity_poly.type
_entity_poly.pdbx_seq_one_letter_code
_entity_poly.pdbx_strand_id
1 'polypeptide(L)'
;MERSIETQVSQAVDAWLRWLPRWEPSTHRGRVAPCRRCFGSPVLSAAGLGSDVPHGVQHGLSTRIKTIVDHAVADYTSRNLPMLQAELDQQAARNRARSYRPAEGLDPEFEGLPMDPDPVPGAPFLFTIGGLAEEADADIPALPPLSDEAKAALRQEVGLADDYANMVGREVCAVLLHHRLRIQAAIAEYVEPQITAMLEELTRSLDAPFDPHADPGLPDL
;
A
#
# COMPACT_ATOMS: atom_id res chain seq x y z
N MET A 1 8.50 16.68 -20.85
CA MET A 1 7.09 16.58 -21.25
C MET A 1 6.43 15.63 -20.26
N GLU A 2 5.51 16.13 -19.43
CA GLU A 2 4.69 15.28 -18.55
C GLU A 2 3.91 14.28 -19.41
N ARG A 3 3.93 13.00 -19.00
CA ARG A 3 3.14 11.97 -19.67
C ARG A 3 1.70 12.09 -19.18
N SER A 4 0.71 11.97 -20.07
CA SER A 4 -0.70 11.98 -19.67
C SER A 4 -0.99 10.87 -18.64
N ILE A 5 -1.99 11.07 -17.77
CA ILE A 5 -2.44 10.06 -16.81
C ILE A 5 -2.77 8.75 -17.53
N GLU A 6 -3.44 8.81 -18.69
CA GLU A 6 -3.71 7.66 -19.54
C GLU A 6 -2.44 6.87 -19.91
N THR A 7 -1.37 7.57 -20.33
CA THR A 7 -0.09 6.95 -20.68
C THR A 7 0.55 6.29 -19.46
N GLN A 8 0.54 6.96 -18.31
CA GLN A 8 1.12 6.44 -17.07
C GLN A 8 0.38 5.20 -16.57
N VAL A 9 -0.96 5.24 -16.55
CA VAL A 9 -1.80 4.09 -16.15
C VAL A 9 -1.58 2.92 -17.09
N SER A 10 -1.56 3.15 -18.41
CA SER A 10 -1.31 2.09 -19.38
C SER A 10 0.07 1.44 -19.18
N GLN A 11 1.11 2.23 -18.93
CA GLN A 11 2.45 1.73 -18.63
C GLN A 11 2.50 0.94 -17.32
N ALA A 12 1.77 1.38 -16.29
CA ALA A 12 1.67 0.66 -15.02
C ALA A 12 0.96 -0.69 -15.18
N VAL A 13 -0.13 -0.74 -15.95
CA VAL A 13 -0.82 -1.99 -16.30
C VAL A 13 0.12 -2.90 -17.08
N ASP A 14 0.82 -2.40 -18.11
CA ASP A 14 1.78 -3.19 -18.88
C ASP A 14 2.91 -3.75 -18.00
N ALA A 15 3.41 -2.95 -17.07
CA ALA A 15 4.44 -3.38 -16.12
C ALA A 15 3.94 -4.46 -15.16
N TRP A 16 2.70 -4.34 -14.69
CA TRP A 16 2.04 -5.35 -13.86
C TRP A 16 1.80 -6.65 -14.63
N LEU A 17 1.30 -6.57 -15.87
CA LEU A 17 1.12 -7.73 -16.74
C LEU A 17 2.43 -8.46 -17.02
N ARG A 18 3.54 -7.73 -17.24
CA ARG A 18 4.88 -8.34 -17.40
C ARG A 18 5.44 -8.98 -16.14
N TRP A 19 4.93 -8.61 -14.97
CA TRP A 19 5.33 -9.18 -13.68
C TRP A 19 4.51 -10.42 -13.33
N LEU A 20 3.23 -10.47 -13.74
CA LEU A 20 2.27 -11.50 -13.36
C LEU A 20 2.74 -12.95 -13.58
N PRO A 21 3.43 -13.31 -14.69
CA PRO A 21 3.93 -14.68 -14.88
C PRO A 21 4.98 -15.13 -13.85
N ARG A 22 5.60 -14.19 -13.13
CA ARG A 22 6.59 -14.44 -12.07
C ARG A 22 6.03 -14.27 -10.67
N TRP A 23 4.75 -13.91 -10.56
CA TRP A 23 4.06 -14.04 -9.27
C TRP A 23 4.00 -15.52 -8.92
N GLU A 24 4.01 -15.84 -7.63
CA GLU A 24 3.77 -17.18 -7.10
C GLU A 24 2.93 -17.04 -5.82
N PRO A 25 2.03 -18.00 -5.52
CA PRO A 25 1.29 -18.02 -4.27
C PRO A 25 2.23 -18.10 -3.06
N SER A 26 2.08 -17.19 -2.10
CA SER A 26 2.82 -17.25 -0.83
C SER A 26 2.33 -18.42 0.02
N THR A 27 3.25 -19.27 0.46
CA THR A 27 3.01 -20.36 1.42
C THR A 27 3.15 -19.92 2.89
N HIS A 28 3.63 -18.69 3.14
CA HIS A 28 3.70 -18.13 4.50
C HIS A 28 2.31 -17.82 5.05
N ARG A 29 2.15 -17.92 6.39
CA ARG A 29 0.87 -17.75 7.11
C ARG A 29 0.07 -16.56 6.58
N GLY A 30 -1.21 -16.84 6.31
CA GLY A 30 -2.16 -15.86 5.81
C GLY A 30 -2.28 -14.62 6.68
N ARG A 31 -2.67 -13.52 6.04
CA ARG A 31 -2.87 -12.21 6.67
C ARG A 31 -3.86 -12.30 7.84
N VAL A 32 -3.53 -11.62 8.95
CA VAL A 32 -4.41 -11.53 10.14
C VAL A 32 -5.65 -10.67 9.88
N ALA A 33 -5.59 -9.75 8.90
CA ALA A 33 -6.69 -8.87 8.52
C ALA A 33 -6.71 -8.52 7.02
N PRO A 34 -7.87 -8.16 6.44
CA PRO A 34 -7.96 -7.59 5.09
C PRO A 34 -7.19 -6.27 4.99
N CYS A 35 -6.43 -6.10 3.91
CA CYS A 35 -5.70 -4.85 3.66
C CYS A 35 -6.68 -3.69 3.46
N ARG A 36 -6.61 -2.67 4.32
CA ARG A 36 -7.48 -1.48 4.28
C ARG A 36 -7.37 -0.66 2.99
N ARG A 37 -6.24 -0.76 2.27
CA ARG A 37 -6.03 -0.06 0.99
C ARG A 37 -6.71 -0.75 -0.20
N CYS A 38 -6.79 -2.07 -0.16
CA CYS A 38 -7.32 -2.87 -1.27
C CYS A 38 -8.80 -3.21 -1.06
N PHE A 39 -9.21 -3.45 0.18
CA PHE A 39 -10.60 -3.78 0.48
C PHE A 39 -11.55 -2.63 0.08
N GLY A 40 -12.51 -2.91 -0.80
CA GLY A 40 -13.45 -1.92 -1.31
C GLY A 40 -12.85 -0.85 -2.22
N SER A 41 -11.61 -1.05 -2.72
CA SER A 41 -10.91 -0.07 -3.55
C SER A 41 -11.64 0.18 -4.89
N PRO A 42 -12.01 1.43 -5.21
CA PRO A 42 -12.57 1.77 -6.52
C PRO A 42 -11.63 1.43 -7.68
N VAL A 43 -10.32 1.54 -7.46
CA VAL A 43 -9.27 1.21 -8.43
C VAL A 43 -9.32 -0.28 -8.81
N LEU A 44 -9.43 -1.17 -7.82
CA LEU A 44 -9.49 -2.61 -8.07
C LEU A 44 -10.80 -3.00 -8.74
N SER A 45 -11.92 -2.38 -8.32
CA SER A 45 -13.22 -2.57 -8.97
C SER A 45 -13.19 -2.15 -10.45
N ALA A 46 -12.61 -0.98 -10.76
CA ALA A 46 -12.45 -0.50 -12.14
C ALA A 46 -11.55 -1.42 -12.99
N ALA A 47 -10.49 -1.96 -12.40
CA ALA A 47 -9.61 -2.95 -13.03
C ALA A 47 -10.29 -4.33 -13.23
N GLY A 48 -11.46 -4.55 -12.64
CA GLY A 48 -12.17 -5.83 -12.69
C GLY A 48 -11.57 -6.92 -11.81
N LEU A 49 -10.83 -6.53 -10.77
CA LEU A 49 -10.23 -7.44 -9.79
C LEU A 49 -11.21 -7.67 -8.64
N GLY A 50 -11.80 -8.87 -8.61
CA GLY A 50 -12.74 -9.31 -7.57
C GLY A 50 -12.05 -9.88 -6.34
N SER A 51 -12.86 -10.30 -5.36
CA SER A 51 -12.40 -10.93 -4.11
C SER A 51 -11.75 -12.31 -4.31
N ASP A 52 -11.94 -12.90 -5.48
CA ASP A 52 -11.39 -14.18 -5.94
C ASP A 52 -9.95 -14.08 -6.45
N VAL A 53 -9.48 -12.87 -6.78
CA VAL A 53 -8.09 -12.65 -7.18
C VAL A 53 -7.18 -12.64 -5.94
N PRO A 54 -6.03 -13.33 -5.94
CA PRO A 54 -5.10 -13.32 -4.80
C PRO A 54 -4.69 -11.92 -4.39
N HIS A 55 -4.59 -11.69 -3.07
CA HIS A 55 -4.28 -10.37 -2.54
C HIS A 55 -2.97 -9.80 -3.09
N GLY A 56 -1.90 -10.61 -3.19
CA GLY A 56 -0.61 -10.15 -3.71
C GLY A 56 -0.71 -9.63 -5.15
N VAL A 57 -1.56 -10.25 -5.96
CA VAL A 57 -1.84 -9.84 -7.34
C VAL A 57 -2.58 -8.49 -7.37
N GLN A 58 -3.64 -8.35 -6.56
CA GLN A 58 -4.37 -7.08 -6.41
C GLN A 58 -3.45 -5.95 -5.91
N HIS A 59 -2.64 -6.25 -4.91
CA HIS A 59 -1.71 -5.30 -4.28
C HIS A 59 -0.64 -4.81 -5.26
N GLY A 60 -0.14 -5.70 -6.12
CA GLY A 60 0.79 -5.34 -7.17
C GLY A 60 0.24 -4.27 -8.12
N LEU A 61 -1.04 -4.32 -8.48
CA LEU A 61 -1.64 -3.31 -9.35
C LEU A 61 -1.96 -2.02 -8.56
N SER A 62 -2.60 -2.16 -7.40
CA SER A 62 -3.09 -1.00 -6.64
C SER A 62 -1.96 -0.08 -6.18
N THR A 63 -0.80 -0.62 -5.79
CA THR A 63 0.39 0.16 -5.41
C THR A 63 0.89 1.02 -6.56
N ARG A 64 1.04 0.44 -7.76
CA ARG A 64 1.50 1.17 -8.96
C ARG A 64 0.54 2.30 -9.34
N ILE A 65 -0.76 2.03 -9.28
CA ILE A 65 -1.79 3.04 -9.56
C ILE A 65 -1.79 4.13 -8.49
N LYS A 66 -1.68 3.77 -7.22
CA LYS A 66 -1.57 4.71 -6.11
C LYS A 66 -0.37 5.65 -6.30
N THR A 67 0.79 5.11 -6.69
CA THR A 67 1.98 5.93 -6.97
C THR A 67 1.71 7.00 -8.03
N ILE A 68 0.96 6.69 -9.10
CA ILE A 68 0.59 7.67 -10.13
C ILE A 68 -0.27 8.79 -9.54
N VAL A 69 -1.30 8.44 -8.76
CA VAL A 69 -2.20 9.42 -8.11
C VAL A 69 -1.42 10.28 -7.13
N ASP A 70 -0.60 9.67 -6.28
CA ASP A 70 0.21 10.37 -5.27
C ASP A 70 1.18 11.36 -5.94
N HIS A 71 1.82 10.98 -7.05
CA HIS A 71 2.68 11.89 -7.83
C HIS A 71 1.90 13.05 -8.44
N ALA A 72 0.76 12.79 -9.07
CA ALA A 72 -0.05 13.86 -9.67
C ALA A 72 -0.51 14.87 -8.61
N VAL A 73 -0.95 14.39 -7.44
CA VAL A 73 -1.37 15.25 -6.32
C VAL A 73 -0.18 16.03 -5.76
N ALA A 74 0.99 15.42 -5.61
CA ALA A 74 2.20 16.11 -5.16
C ALA A 74 2.64 17.20 -6.14
N ASP A 75 2.61 16.93 -7.45
CA ASP A 75 2.93 17.90 -8.49
C ASP A 75 1.94 19.06 -8.50
N TYR A 76 0.65 18.78 -8.34
CA TYR A 76 -0.38 19.82 -8.20
C TYR A 76 -0.18 20.66 -6.94
N THR A 77 0.06 20.01 -5.80
CA THR A 77 0.27 20.67 -4.51
C THR A 77 1.46 21.61 -4.55
N SER A 78 2.61 21.14 -5.03
CA SER A 78 3.84 21.95 -5.10
C SER A 78 3.73 23.16 -6.03
N ARG A 79 2.90 23.09 -7.07
CA ARG A 79 2.72 24.18 -8.04
C ARG A 79 1.65 25.19 -7.64
N ASN A 80 0.61 24.75 -6.94
CA ASN A 80 -0.62 25.54 -6.77
C ASN A 80 -0.95 25.85 -5.30
N LEU A 81 -0.43 25.09 -4.35
CA LEU A 81 -0.82 25.12 -2.94
C LEU A 81 0.40 25.42 -2.05
N PRO A 82 0.93 26.66 -2.09
CA PRO A 82 2.20 26.99 -1.45
C PRO A 82 2.16 26.90 0.08
N MET A 83 1.02 27.18 0.73
CA MET A 83 0.91 27.09 2.18
C MET A 83 0.91 25.62 2.63
N LEU A 84 0.12 24.77 1.97
CA LEU A 84 0.12 23.34 2.20
C LEU A 84 1.49 22.72 1.90
N GLN A 85 2.13 23.10 0.79
CA GLN A 85 3.46 22.61 0.46
C GLN A 85 4.48 23.00 1.54
N ALA A 86 4.46 24.23 2.03
CA ALA A 86 5.36 24.68 3.10
C ALA A 86 5.14 23.90 4.40
N GLU A 87 3.90 23.57 4.75
CA GLU A 87 3.60 22.74 5.92
C GLU A 87 4.05 21.28 5.73
N LEU A 88 3.84 20.71 4.54
CA LEU A 88 4.34 19.37 4.20
C LEU A 88 5.87 19.32 4.26
N ASP A 89 6.57 20.35 3.78
CA ASP A 89 8.02 20.44 3.83
C ASP A 89 8.56 20.55 5.26
N GLN A 90 7.92 21.37 6.10
CA GLN A 90 8.21 21.48 7.53
C GLN A 90 8.02 20.12 8.22
N GLN A 91 6.90 19.45 7.97
CA GLN A 91 6.62 18.15 8.57
C GLN A 91 7.59 17.07 8.07
N ALA A 92 7.94 17.08 6.79
CA ALA A 92 8.92 16.17 6.23
C ALA A 92 10.33 16.40 6.81
N ALA A 93 10.71 17.66 7.06
CA ALA A 93 11.98 17.99 7.72
C ALA A 93 12.00 17.49 9.17
N ARG A 94 10.91 17.66 9.91
CA ARG A 94 10.77 17.10 11.27
C ARG A 94 10.85 15.58 11.27
N ASN A 95 10.07 14.93 10.40
CA ASN A 95 10.09 13.47 10.29
C ASN A 95 11.52 13.01 10.01
N ARG A 96 12.23 13.65 9.07
CA ARG A 96 13.65 13.36 8.77
C ARG A 96 14.58 13.49 9.98
N ALA A 97 14.31 14.42 10.90
CA ALA A 97 15.09 14.62 12.11
C ALA A 97 14.85 13.55 13.18
N ARG A 98 13.74 12.78 13.10
CA ARG A 98 13.47 11.68 14.03
C ARG A 98 14.49 10.57 13.90
N SER A 99 15.10 10.21 15.02
CA SER A 99 16.06 9.11 15.15
C SER A 99 15.38 7.74 15.22
N TYR A 100 14.14 7.67 15.73
CA TYR A 100 13.39 6.43 15.88
C TYR A 100 11.98 6.56 15.29
N ARG A 101 11.59 5.62 14.41
CA ARG A 101 10.33 5.66 13.64
C ARG A 101 9.69 4.28 13.51
N PRO A 102 9.06 3.76 14.57
CA PRO A 102 8.55 2.39 14.60
C PRO A 102 7.40 2.11 13.62
N ALA A 103 6.73 3.14 13.11
CA ALA A 103 5.63 3.01 12.16
C ALA A 103 6.04 3.12 10.68
N GLU A 104 7.30 3.45 10.38
CA GLU A 104 7.79 3.58 9.00
C GLU A 104 8.39 2.26 8.49
N GLY A 105 8.29 2.02 7.17
CA GLY A 105 8.86 0.82 6.54
C GLY A 105 8.12 -0.49 6.84
N LEU A 106 6.90 -0.41 7.37
CA LEU A 106 6.05 -1.57 7.62
C LEU A 106 5.43 -2.09 6.32
N ASP A 107 5.17 -3.40 6.26
CA ASP A 107 4.35 -3.92 5.18
C ASP A 107 2.93 -3.34 5.26
N PRO A 108 2.23 -3.15 4.13
CA PRO A 108 0.93 -2.48 4.09
C PRO A 108 -0.18 -3.09 4.95
N GLU A 109 -0.08 -4.37 5.32
CA GLU A 109 -0.95 -5.04 6.30
C GLU A 109 -0.73 -4.59 7.75
N PHE A 110 0.48 -4.16 8.09
CA PHE A 110 0.85 -3.70 9.43
C PHE A 110 0.75 -2.18 9.56
N GLU A 111 0.67 -1.46 8.43
CA GLU A 111 0.50 -0.01 8.43
C GLU A 111 -0.81 0.41 9.11
N GLY A 112 -0.69 1.22 10.16
CA GLY A 112 -1.83 1.70 10.95
C GLY A 112 -2.37 0.70 11.98
N LEU A 113 -1.68 -0.42 12.23
CA LEU A 113 -1.94 -1.22 13.43
C LEU A 113 -1.53 -0.46 14.69
N PRO A 114 -2.20 -0.71 15.84
CA PRO A 114 -1.77 -0.17 17.12
C PRO A 114 -0.31 -0.58 17.39
N MET A 115 0.54 0.40 17.71
CA MET A 115 1.96 0.14 18.02
C MET A 115 2.14 -0.60 19.34
N ASP A 116 1.27 -0.32 20.30
CA ASP A 116 1.29 -0.91 21.63
C ASP A 116 -0.06 -1.58 21.94
N PRO A 117 -0.05 -2.71 22.67
CA PRO A 117 -1.29 -3.32 23.16
C PRO A 117 -1.94 -2.47 24.25
N ASP A 118 -3.25 -2.65 24.43
CA ASP A 118 -3.96 -2.01 25.55
C ASP A 118 -3.35 -2.46 26.90
N PRO A 119 -3.12 -1.53 27.84
CA PRO A 119 -2.52 -1.85 29.13
C PRO A 119 -3.45 -2.76 29.94
N VAL A 120 -2.92 -3.90 30.41
CA VAL A 120 -3.63 -4.83 31.29
C VAL A 120 -3.35 -4.48 32.75
N PRO A 121 -4.38 -4.23 33.58
CA PRO A 121 -4.17 -3.93 35.00
C PRO A 121 -3.34 -5.00 35.70
N GLY A 122 -2.24 -4.59 36.35
CA GLY A 122 -1.34 -5.48 37.09
C GLY A 122 -0.22 -6.14 36.26
N ALA A 123 -0.19 -5.95 34.94
CA ALA A 123 0.94 -6.37 34.10
C ALA A 123 1.98 -5.25 34.00
N PRO A 124 3.27 -5.50 34.35
CA PRO A 124 4.31 -4.49 34.21
C PRO A 124 4.74 -4.36 32.75
N PHE A 125 4.48 -3.22 32.11
CA PHE A 125 5.22 -2.80 30.93
C PHE A 125 6.39 -1.91 31.39
N LEU A 126 7.63 -2.31 31.10
CA LEU A 126 8.80 -1.50 31.42
C LEU A 126 8.97 -0.32 30.44
N PHE A 127 8.49 -0.46 29.20
CA PHE A 127 8.50 0.56 28.15
C PHE A 127 7.44 0.22 27.08
N THR A 128 6.97 1.22 26.35
CA THR A 128 6.10 1.08 25.17
C THR A 128 6.85 1.55 23.92
N ILE A 129 6.54 0.97 22.76
CA ILE A 129 7.12 1.38 21.48
C ILE A 129 6.78 2.85 21.20
N GLY A 130 5.54 3.25 21.48
CA GLY A 130 5.08 4.63 21.42
C GLY A 130 5.83 5.55 22.39
N GLY A 131 6.05 5.11 23.63
CA GLY A 131 6.79 5.90 24.63
C GLY A 131 8.24 6.15 24.22
N LEU A 132 8.92 5.13 23.68
CA LEU A 132 10.27 5.30 23.12
C LEU A 132 10.30 6.24 21.91
N ALA A 133 9.23 6.25 21.10
CA ALA A 133 9.09 7.20 20.00
C ALA A 133 8.86 8.63 20.49
N GLU A 134 8.06 8.83 21.53
CA GLU A 134 7.84 10.13 22.17
C GLU A 134 9.12 10.69 22.81
N GLU A 135 9.91 9.84 23.47
CA GLU A 135 11.23 10.22 24.02
C GLU A 135 12.18 10.67 22.91
N ALA A 136 12.24 9.92 21.80
CA ALA A 136 13.05 10.29 20.64
C ALA A 136 12.56 11.59 19.95
N ASP A 137 11.27 11.88 20.00
CA ASP A 137 10.64 13.08 19.44
C ASP A 137 10.84 14.33 20.31
N ALA A 138 11.09 14.18 21.62
CA ALA A 138 11.22 15.29 22.57
C ALA A 138 12.38 16.24 22.22
N ASP A 139 13.43 15.72 21.57
CA ASP A 139 14.58 16.50 21.13
C ASP A 139 14.32 17.33 19.86
N ILE A 140 13.16 17.16 19.20
CA ILE A 140 12.82 17.85 17.96
C ILE A 140 12.07 19.15 18.28
N PRO A 141 12.64 20.34 17.96
CA PRO A 141 12.03 21.63 18.29
C PRO A 141 10.61 21.74 17.75
N ALA A 142 9.63 22.13 18.58
CA ALA A 142 8.23 22.29 18.15
C ALA A 142 8.07 23.37 17.05
N LEU A 143 7.10 23.18 16.15
CA LEU A 143 6.75 24.23 15.16
C LEU A 143 6.04 25.39 15.87
N PRO A 144 6.28 26.63 15.44
CA PRO A 144 5.50 27.77 15.91
C PRO A 144 4.02 27.57 15.55
N PRO A 145 3.08 27.97 16.43
CA PRO A 145 1.66 27.82 16.14
C PRO A 145 1.24 28.71 14.98
N LEU A 146 0.39 28.18 14.09
CA LEU A 146 -0.22 28.95 13.00
C LEU A 146 -1.22 29.98 13.53
N SER A 147 -1.29 31.14 12.87
CA SER A 147 -2.37 32.11 13.09
C SER A 147 -3.71 31.54 12.62
N ASP A 148 -4.82 32.14 13.04
CA ASP A 148 -6.14 31.64 12.64
C ASP A 148 -6.42 31.85 11.14
N GLU A 149 -5.88 32.93 10.56
CA GLU A 149 -5.89 33.16 9.11
C GLU A 149 -5.08 32.10 8.37
N ALA A 150 -3.88 31.77 8.86
CA ALA A 150 -3.04 30.72 8.28
C ALA A 150 -3.72 29.34 8.37
N LYS A 151 -4.37 29.02 9.49
CA LYS A 151 -5.18 27.78 9.59
C LYS A 151 -6.34 27.77 8.62
N ALA A 152 -7.01 28.90 8.40
CA ALA A 152 -8.13 28.98 7.46
C ALA A 152 -7.66 28.78 6.01
N ALA A 153 -6.57 29.43 5.61
CA ALA A 153 -5.95 29.26 4.30
C ALA A 153 -5.46 27.81 4.08
N LEU A 154 -4.80 27.21 5.08
CA LEU A 154 -4.36 25.83 5.01
C LEU A 154 -5.52 24.85 4.81
N ARG A 155 -6.65 25.03 5.53
CA ARG A 155 -7.84 24.19 5.33
C ARG A 155 -8.41 24.31 3.92
N GLN A 156 -8.38 25.50 3.35
CA GLN A 156 -8.80 25.73 1.97
C GLN A 156 -7.89 24.98 0.99
N GLU A 157 -6.58 25.09 1.13
CA GLU A 157 -5.62 24.39 0.26
C GLU A 157 -5.71 22.86 0.41
N VAL A 158 -5.92 22.35 1.62
CA VAL A 158 -6.19 20.91 1.86
C VAL A 158 -7.44 20.47 1.10
N GLY A 159 -8.52 21.27 1.12
CA GLY A 159 -9.72 20.98 0.34
C GLY A 159 -9.46 20.92 -1.17
N LEU A 160 -8.67 21.87 -1.69
CA LEU A 160 -8.29 21.88 -3.11
C LEU A 160 -7.43 20.67 -3.50
N ALA A 161 -6.52 20.23 -2.61
CA ALA A 161 -5.73 19.02 -2.82
C ALA A 161 -6.61 17.76 -2.87
N ASP A 162 -7.60 17.65 -1.97
CA ASP A 162 -8.54 16.53 -1.94
C ASP A 162 -9.45 16.49 -3.18
N ASP A 163 -9.97 17.64 -3.60
CA ASP A 163 -10.75 17.75 -4.85
C ASP A 163 -9.94 17.30 -6.07
N TYR A 164 -8.66 17.71 -6.13
CA TYR A 164 -7.75 17.29 -7.19
C TYR A 164 -7.46 15.78 -7.13
N ALA A 165 -7.21 15.22 -5.94
CA ALA A 165 -7.02 13.79 -5.75
C ALA A 165 -8.24 12.98 -6.21
N ASN A 166 -9.45 13.45 -5.88
CA ASN A 166 -10.71 12.83 -6.30
C ASN A 166 -10.90 12.91 -7.83
N MET A 167 -10.52 14.02 -8.46
CA MET A 167 -10.56 14.16 -9.91
C MET A 167 -9.60 13.18 -10.60
N VAL A 168 -8.33 13.16 -10.21
CA VAL A 168 -7.32 12.24 -10.78
C VAL A 168 -7.70 10.79 -10.54
N GLY A 169 -8.19 10.46 -9.34
CA GLY A 169 -8.65 9.10 -9.00
C GLY A 169 -9.79 8.62 -9.92
N ARG A 170 -10.74 9.51 -10.27
CA ARG A 170 -11.80 9.20 -11.23
C ARG A 170 -11.27 8.99 -12.64
N GLU A 171 -10.34 9.83 -13.09
CA GLU A 171 -9.71 9.69 -14.41
C GLU A 171 -8.94 8.36 -14.53
N VAL A 172 -8.15 8.02 -13.51
CA VAL A 172 -7.44 6.74 -13.42
C VAL A 172 -8.42 5.55 -13.50
N CYS A 173 -9.53 5.60 -12.76
CA CYS A 173 -10.55 4.56 -12.82
C CYS A 173 -11.16 4.44 -14.23
N ALA A 174 -11.43 5.57 -14.91
CA ALA A 174 -11.94 5.57 -16.27
C ALA A 174 -10.95 4.93 -17.25
N VAL A 175 -9.66 5.20 -17.13
CA VAL A 175 -8.62 4.55 -17.95
C VAL A 175 -8.56 3.05 -17.66
N LEU A 176 -8.60 2.63 -16.38
CA LEU A 176 -8.57 1.22 -15.99
C LEU A 176 -9.72 0.39 -16.56
N LEU A 177 -10.91 0.98 -16.71
CA LEU A 177 -12.05 0.30 -17.36
C LEU A 177 -11.71 -0.18 -18.77
N HIS A 178 -10.88 0.54 -19.52
CA HIS A 178 -10.45 0.15 -20.87
C HIS A 178 -9.45 -1.02 -20.86
N HIS A 179 -8.75 -1.25 -19.74
CA HIS A 179 -7.79 -2.35 -19.59
C HIS A 179 -8.40 -3.61 -18.96
N ARG A 180 -9.65 -3.53 -18.49
CA ARG A 180 -10.30 -4.59 -17.70
C ARG A 180 -10.25 -5.98 -18.35
N LEU A 181 -10.59 -6.09 -19.63
CA LEU A 181 -10.60 -7.39 -20.32
C LEU A 181 -9.18 -7.98 -20.45
N ARG A 182 -8.18 -7.12 -20.69
CA ARG A 182 -6.76 -7.52 -20.75
C ARG A 182 -6.26 -8.02 -19.41
N ILE A 183 -6.64 -7.33 -18.33
CA ILE A 183 -6.31 -7.70 -16.96
C ILE A 183 -6.93 -9.07 -16.61
N GLN A 184 -8.22 -9.26 -16.92
CA GLN A 184 -8.92 -10.52 -16.66
C GLN A 184 -8.33 -11.69 -17.44
N ALA A 185 -8.00 -11.50 -18.72
CA ALA A 185 -7.36 -12.53 -19.53
C ALA A 185 -6.01 -12.97 -18.93
N ALA A 186 -5.19 -12.03 -18.47
CA ALA A 186 -3.90 -12.33 -17.87
C ALA A 186 -4.02 -13.07 -16.53
N ILE A 187 -5.07 -12.81 -15.75
CA ILE A 187 -5.34 -13.55 -14.51
C ILE A 187 -5.66 -15.01 -14.83
N ALA A 188 -6.56 -15.25 -15.78
CA ALA A 188 -6.90 -16.60 -16.21
C ALA A 188 -5.69 -17.34 -16.81
N GLU A 189 -4.81 -16.62 -17.53
CA GLU A 189 -3.63 -17.20 -18.16
C GLU A 189 -2.51 -17.52 -17.16
N TYR A 190 -2.24 -16.65 -16.19
CA TYR A 190 -1.05 -16.76 -15.34
C TYR A 190 -1.33 -17.07 -13.88
N VAL A 191 -2.44 -16.56 -13.31
CA VAL A 191 -2.70 -16.64 -11.87
C VAL A 191 -3.46 -17.90 -11.52
N GLU A 192 -4.55 -18.19 -12.23
CA GLU A 192 -5.37 -19.38 -11.97
C GLU A 192 -4.56 -20.68 -12.04
N PRO A 193 -3.69 -20.92 -13.06
CA PRO A 193 -2.91 -22.16 -13.12
C PRO A 193 -1.94 -22.33 -11.96
N GLN A 194 -1.35 -21.24 -11.45
CA GLN A 194 -0.44 -21.29 -10.31
C GLN A 194 -1.18 -21.63 -9.01
N ILE A 195 -2.40 -21.10 -8.82
CA ILE A 195 -3.26 -21.47 -7.69
C ILE A 195 -3.62 -22.95 -7.78
N THR A 196 -4.02 -23.43 -8.96
CA THR A 196 -4.33 -24.85 -9.18
C THR A 196 -3.14 -25.74 -8.85
N ALA A 197 -1.94 -25.41 -9.34
CA ALA A 197 -0.72 -26.17 -9.04
C ALA A 197 -0.42 -26.23 -7.54
N MET A 198 -0.54 -25.10 -6.83
CA MET A 198 -0.38 -25.06 -5.37
C MET A 198 -1.42 -25.94 -4.65
N LEU A 199 -2.68 -25.90 -5.08
CA LEU A 199 -3.73 -26.72 -4.47
C LEU A 199 -3.50 -28.22 -4.71
N GLU A 200 -3.06 -28.60 -5.92
CA GLU A 200 -2.70 -29.99 -6.24
C GLU A 200 -1.52 -30.49 -5.39
N GLU A 201 -0.51 -29.65 -5.18
CA GLU A 201 0.62 -29.96 -4.29
C GLU A 201 0.17 -30.13 -2.83
N LEU A 202 -0.67 -29.21 -2.33
CA LEU A 202 -1.24 -29.31 -0.99
C LEU A 202 -2.06 -30.58 -0.81
N THR A 203 -2.93 -30.94 -1.77
CA THR A 203 -3.69 -32.19 -1.73
C THR A 203 -2.77 -33.41 -1.68
N ARG A 204 -1.73 -33.47 -2.53
CA ARG A 204 -0.77 -34.57 -2.54
C ARG A 204 -0.03 -34.72 -1.21
N SER A 205 0.38 -33.61 -0.60
CA SER A 205 1.06 -33.63 0.71
C SER A 205 0.13 -34.09 1.85
N LEU A 206 -1.15 -33.75 1.77
CA LEU A 206 -2.16 -34.15 2.77
C LEU A 206 -2.61 -35.61 2.61
N ASP A 207 -2.61 -36.15 1.38
CA ASP A 207 -2.97 -37.55 1.10
C ASP A 207 -1.86 -38.53 1.50
N ALA A 208 -0.61 -38.08 1.64
CA ALA A 208 0.53 -38.90 2.05
C ALA A 208 1.40 -38.22 3.13
N PRO A 209 0.84 -37.93 4.33
CA PRO A 209 1.50 -37.09 5.34
C PRO A 209 2.76 -37.72 5.97
N PHE A 210 3.05 -38.99 5.67
CA PHE A 210 4.19 -39.75 6.21
C PHE A 210 4.94 -40.56 5.14
N ASP A 211 4.85 -40.19 3.85
CA ASP A 211 5.60 -40.91 2.80
C ASP A 211 7.12 -40.69 2.99
N PRO A 212 7.90 -41.74 3.31
CA PRO A 212 9.34 -41.61 3.54
C PRO A 212 10.15 -41.34 2.26
N HIS A 213 9.49 -41.31 1.09
CA HIS A 213 10.09 -40.98 -0.20
C HIS A 213 9.74 -39.57 -0.72
N ALA A 214 8.94 -38.79 0.02
CA ALA A 214 8.78 -37.38 -0.25
C ALA A 214 10.08 -36.67 0.15
N ASP A 215 10.87 -36.28 -0.85
CA ASP A 215 12.18 -35.64 -0.69
C ASP A 215 12.06 -34.43 0.26
N PRO A 216 12.64 -34.48 1.47
CA PRO A 216 12.69 -33.31 2.33
C PRO A 216 13.78 -32.42 1.72
N GLY A 217 13.38 -31.52 0.82
CA GLY A 217 14.26 -30.57 0.16
C GLY A 217 15.22 -29.94 1.17
N LEU A 218 16.44 -30.48 1.21
CA LEU A 218 17.49 -30.02 2.09
C LEU A 218 17.95 -28.66 1.55
N PRO A 219 18.01 -27.62 2.39
CA PRO A 219 18.69 -26.39 1.99
C PRO A 219 20.19 -26.69 1.92
N ASP A 220 20.77 -26.55 0.72
CA ASP A 220 22.22 -26.50 0.57
C ASP A 220 22.77 -25.30 1.36
N LEU A 221 23.79 -25.59 2.17
CA LEU A 221 24.53 -24.65 3.02
C LEU A 221 25.36 -23.65 2.21
#